data_AF-A0A4R8GFD6-F1
#
_entry.id   AF-A0A4R8GFD6-F1
#
_cell.length_a   1.000
_cell.length_b   1.000
_cell.length_c   1.000
_cell.angle_alpha   90.00
_cell.angle_beta   90.00
_cell.angle_gamma   90.00
#
_symmetry.space_group_name_H-M   'P 1'
#
loop_
_entity.id
_entity.type
_entity.pdbx_description
1 polymer ?
#
loop_
_entity_poly.entity_id
_entity_poly.type
_entity_poly.pdbx_seq_one_letter_code
_entity_poly.pdbx_strand_id
1 'polypeptide(L)' 'MEKEKWYKYKCNSCNFEDEIPEFILDELFVLSKLEGVEGDGTNCPECGFKMKPQGFIYR' A
#
# COMPACT_ATOMS: atom_id res chain seq x y z
N MET A 1 6.51 -23.49 6.16
CA MET A 1 5.76 -22.28 6.54
C MET A 1 6.06 -21.26 5.45
N GLU A 2 5.07 -21.00 4.59
CA GLU A 2 5.18 -19.91 3.60
C GLU A 2 5.24 -18.60 4.38
N LYS A 3 6.26 -17.79 4.11
CA LYS A 3 6.38 -16.47 4.73
C LYS A 3 5.56 -15.49 3.89
N GLU A 4 4.62 -14.81 4.51
CA GLU A 4 3.78 -13.81 3.87
C GLU A 4 4.57 -12.51 3.75
N LYS A 5 4.56 -11.90 2.56
CA LYS A 5 5.24 -10.63 2.32
C LYS A 5 4.29 -9.47 2.62
N TRP A 6 4.74 -8.53 3.44
CA TRP A 6 3.99 -7.35 3.87
C TRP A 6 4.76 -6.09 3.49
N TYR A 7 4.07 -5.09 2.95
CA TYR A 7 4.62 -3.80 2.57
C TYR A 7 4.28 -2.76 3.62
N LYS A 8 5.28 -1.98 4.03
CA LYS A 8 5.11 -0.86 4.96
C LYS A 8 4.80 0.39 4.17
N TYR A 9 3.71 1.07 4.48
CA TYR A 9 3.32 2.35 3.91
C TYR A 9 3.44 3.45 4.96
N LYS A 10 3.87 4.62 4.51
CA LYS A 10 3.85 5.84 5.34
C LYS A 10 3.22 6.99 4.57
N CYS A 11 2.31 7.69 5.23
CA CYS A 11 1.72 8.91 4.72
C CYS A 11 2.65 10.08 5.03
N ASN A 12 3.18 10.73 4.01
CA ASN A 12 4.04 11.91 4.20
C ASN A 12 3.27 13.16 4.65
N SER A 13 1.94 13.13 4.62
CA SER A 13 1.09 14.27 5.02
C SER A 13 0.73 14.22 6.50
N CYS A 14 0.23 13.08 7.00
CA CYS A 14 -0.21 12.94 8.38
C CYS A 14 0.66 12.00 9.23
N ASN A 15 1.76 11.47 8.66
CA ASN A 15 2.66 10.49 9.29
C ASN A 15 1.99 9.16 9.70
N PHE A 16 0.79 8.86 9.20
CA PHE A 16 0.16 7.55 9.36
C PHE A 16 1.04 6.44 8.77
N GLU A 17 1.15 5.32 9.46
CA GLU A 17 1.93 4.16 9.05
C GLU A 17 1.02 2.94 9.02
N ASP A 18 1.15 2.13 7.97
CA ASP A 18 0.34 0.92 7.79
C ASP A 18 1.17 -0.21 7.19
N GLU A 19 0.71 -1.44 7.38
CA GLU A 19 1.35 -2.64 6.84
C GLU A 19 0.32 -3.43 6.04
N ILE A 20 0.53 -3.52 4.73
CA ILE A 20 -0.42 -4.15 3.81
C ILE A 20 0.23 -5.42 3.25
N PRO A 21 -0.42 -6.59 3.38
CA PRO A 21 0.10 -7.82 2.79
C PRO A 21 0.05 -7.76 1.26
N GLU A 22 1.02 -8.42 0.62
CA GLU A 22 1.18 -8.42 -0.85
C GLU A 22 -0.07 -8.90 -1.59
N PHE A 23 -0.79 -9.87 -1.05
CA PHE A 23 -2.00 -10.41 -1.70
C PHE A 23 -3.13 -9.38 -1.82
N ILE A 24 -3.22 -8.41 -0.90
CA ILE A 24 -4.20 -7.31 -0.97
C ILE A 24 -3.76 -6.27 -1.99
N LEU A 25 -2.45 -6.09 -2.17
CA LEU A 25 -1.93 -5.16 -3.18
C LEU A 25 -2.28 -5.63 -4.58
N ASP A 26 -2.25 -6.92 -4.88
CA ASP A 26 -2.66 -7.43 -6.20
C ASP A 26 -4.10 -7.04 -6.53
N GLU A 27 -5.04 -7.12 -5.57
CA GLU A 27 -6.43 -6.67 -5.78
C GLU A 27 -6.53 -5.14 -5.92
N LEU A 28 -5.78 -4.37 -5.13
CA LEU A 28 -5.73 -2.91 -5.22
C LEU A 28 -5.08 -2.41 -6.51
N PHE A 29 -4.06 -3.11 -7.03
CA PHE A 29 -3.40 -2.81 -8.29
C PHE A 29 -4.33 -3.07 -9.48
N VAL A 30 -5.13 -4.14 -9.43
CA VAL A 30 -6.14 -4.42 -10.47
C VAL A 30 -7.20 -3.32 -10.50
N LEU A 31 -7.67 -2.86 -9.33
CA LEU A 31 -8.64 -1.76 -9.24
C LEU A 31 -8.07 -0.42 -9.73
N SER A 32 -6.84 -0.07 -9.35
CA SER A 32 -6.20 1.18 -9.77
C SER A 32 -5.87 1.23 -11.27
N LYS A 33 -5.58 0.07 -11.88
CA LYS A 33 -5.34 -0.04 -13.33
C LYS A 33 -6.63 0.11 -14.15
N LEU A 34 -7.79 -0.22 -13.59
CA LEU A 34 -9.10 0.01 -14.21
C LEU A 34 -9.51 1.49 -14.20
N GLU A 35 -9.10 2.25 -13.18
CA GLU A 35 -9.43 3.68 -13.04
C GLU A 35 -8.37 4.64 -13.63
N GLY A 36 -7.36 4.12 -14.32
CA GLY A 36 -6.31 4.93 -14.96
C GLY A 36 -5.41 5.69 -13.99
N VAL A 37 -5.40 5.30 -12.71
CA VAL A 37 -4.56 5.90 -11.67
C VAL A 37 -3.22 5.17 -11.68
N GLU A 38 -2.16 5.82 -12.17
CA GLU A 38 -0.79 5.27 -12.15
C GLU A 38 -0.47 4.73 -10.75
N GLY A 39 -0.39 3.41 -10.67
CA GLY A 39 -0.27 2.62 -9.45
C GLY A 39 1.08 2.87 -8.80
N ASP A 40 1.11 3.71 -7.78
CA ASP A 40 2.33 4.04 -7.04
C ASP A 40 2.01 4.41 -5.58
N GLY A 41 0.92 3.86 -5.04
CA GLY A 41 0.53 4.12 -3.66
C GLY A 41 -0.92 3.84 -3.35
N THR A 42 -1.19 3.47 -2.09
CA THR A 42 -2.54 3.44 -1.52
C THR A 42 -2.91 4.83 -1.01
N ASN A 43 -4.20 5.17 -0.94
CA ASN A 43 -4.63 6.41 -0.29
C ASN A 43 -4.59 6.25 1.23
N CYS A 44 -4.05 7.25 1.92
CA CYS A 44 -4.06 7.28 3.37
C CYS A 44 -5.51 7.31 3.87
N PRO A 45 -5.95 6.37 4.72
CA PRO A 45 -7.31 6.36 5.23
C PRO A 45 -7.62 7.60 6.09
N GLU A 46 -6.59 8.15 6.75
CA GLU A 46 -6.73 9.32 7.63
C GLU A 46 -6.90 10.66 6.89
N CYS A 47 -6.19 10.87 5.78
CA CYS A 47 -6.16 12.19 5.12
C CYS A 47 -6.37 12.16 3.60
N GLY A 48 -6.53 10.98 3.00
CA GLY A 48 -6.69 10.79 1.56
C GLY A 48 -5.43 11.05 0.74
N PHE A 49 -4.30 11.39 1.38
CA PHE A 49 -3.04 11.62 0.67
C PHE A 49 -2.43 10.32 0.18
N LYS A 50 -1.81 10.31 -1.01
CA LYS A 50 -1.19 9.10 -1.58
C LYS A 50 0.02 8.66 -0.75
N MET A 51 -0.07 7.49 -0.13
CA MET A 51 1.01 6.87 0.64
C MET A 51 1.94 6.10 -0.27
N LYS A 52 3.25 6.19 0.00
CA LYS A 52 4.26 5.42 -0.73
C LYS A 52 4.77 4.27 0.13
N PRO A 53 5.11 3.12 -0.46
CA PRO A 53 5.74 2.04 0.27
C PRO A 53 7.16 2.47 0.70
N GLN A 54 7.48 2.25 1.97
CA GLN A 54 8.79 2.53 2.56
C GLN A 54 9.66 1.27 2.72
N GLY A 55 9.11 0.08 2.44
CA GLY A 55 9.83 -1.18 2.48
C GLY A 55 8.88 -2.36 2.57
N PHE A 56 9.43 -3.55 2.77
CA PHE A 56 8.66 -4.77 3.01
C PHE A 56 9.31 -5.64 4.08
N ILE A 57 8.51 -6.51 4.70
CA ILE A 57 8.91 -7.51 5.68
C ILE A 57 8.28 -8.86 5.32
N TYR A 58 8.89 -9.94 5.79
CA TYR A 58 8.31 -11.28 5.70
C TYR A 58 7.82 -11.69 7.09
N ARG A 59 6.57 -12.14 7.19
CA ARG A 59 5.94 -12.66 8.41
C ARG A 59 5.64 -14.14 8.28
#